data_AF-M3GDK2-F1
#
_entry.id   AF-M3GDK2-F1
#
_cell.length_a   1.000
_cell.length_b   1.000
_cell.length_c   1.000
_cell.angle_alpha   90.00
_cell.angle_beta   90.00
_cell.angle_gamma   90.00
#
_symmetry.space_group_name_H-M   'P 1'
#
loop_
_entity.id
_entity.type
_entity.pdbx_description
1 polymer ?
#
loop_
_entity_poly.entity_id
_entity_poly.type
_entity_poly.pdbx_seq_one_letter_code
_entity_poly.pdbx_strand_id
1 'polypeptide(L)' 'MRPALTVLPKELERFKNLQKLDLYSNQLTILPNEIGQLQNLEELDLGANQLRTRLKTLGM' A
#
# COMPACT_ATOMS: atom_id res chain seq x y z
N MET A 1 2.60 16.95 -15.61
CA MET A 1 2.29 15.54 -15.29
C MET A 1 2.96 15.20 -13.98
N ARG A 2 2.22 14.67 -12.99
CA ARG A 2 2.85 14.03 -11.82
C ARG A 2 3.25 12.60 -12.23
N PRO A 3 4.46 12.12 -11.89
CA PRO A 3 4.82 10.72 -12.10
C PRO A 3 3.86 9.85 -11.29
N ALA A 4 3.25 8.86 -11.94
CA ALA A 4 2.33 7.95 -11.27
C ALA A 4 3.10 6.82 -10.59
N LEU A 5 2.76 6.52 -9.34
CA LEU A 5 3.34 5.39 -8.63
C LEU A 5 2.65 4.09 -9.04
N THR A 6 3.41 3.14 -9.58
CA THR A 6 2.90 1.85 -10.06
C THR A 6 3.24 0.68 -9.12
N VAL A 7 4.27 0.83 -8.29
CA VAL A 7 4.73 -0.15 -7.30
C VAL A 7 5.30 0.57 -6.07
N LEU A 8 5.10 -0.01 -4.89
CA LEU A 8 5.73 0.45 -3.65
C LEU A 8 7.11 -0.19 -3.47
N PRO A 9 8.07 0.50 -2.85
CA PRO A 9 9.38 -0.07 -2.52
C PRO A 9 9.24 -1.25 -1.54
N LYS A 10 10.20 -2.17 -1.56
CA LYS A 10 10.20 -3.34 -0.66
C LYS A 10 10.65 -2.97 0.75
N GLU A 11 11.36 -1.87 0.90
CA GLU A 11 11.97 -1.43 2.15
C GLU A 11 10.98 -0.69 3.07
N LEU A 12 9.67 -0.90 2.92
CA LEU A 12 8.65 -0.26 3.76
C LEU A 12 8.82 -0.60 5.25
N GLU A 13 9.40 -1.76 5.55
CA GLU A 13 9.73 -2.22 6.90
C GLU A 13 10.58 -1.24 7.74
N ARG A 14 11.31 -0.32 7.10
CA ARG A 14 12.09 0.70 7.81
C ARG A 14 11.21 1.77 8.44
N PHE A 15 10.01 1.95 7.94
CA PHE A 15 9.07 2.98 8.42
C PHE A 15 8.22 2.45 9.57
N LYS A 16 8.89 1.92 10.61
CA LYS A 16 8.21 1.29 11.76
C LYS A 16 7.27 2.23 12.50
N ASN A 17 7.49 3.54 12.45
CA ASN A 17 6.66 4.55 13.14
C ASN A 17 5.62 5.20 12.21
N LEU A 18 5.45 4.71 10.98
CA LEU A 18 4.50 5.29 10.05
C LEU A 18 3.07 4.96 10.51
N GLN A 19 2.33 6.00 10.86
CA GLN A 19 0.92 5.88 11.28
C GLN A 19 -0.06 6.10 10.13
N LYS A 20 0.33 6.90 9.13
CA LYS A 20 -0.53 7.25 8.00
C LYS A 20 0.21 7.11 6.69
N LEU A 21 -0.38 6.40 5.74
CA LEU A 21 0.14 6.24 4.38
C LEU A 21 -0.95 6.57 3.36
N ASP A 22 -0.82 7.74 2.74
CA ASP A 22 -1.71 8.20 1.67
C ASP A 22 -1.10 7.88 0.31
N LEU A 23 -1.79 7.00 -0.44
CA LEU A 23 -1.47 6.60 -1.80
C LEU A 23 -2.61 6.90 -2.76
N TYR A 24 -3.50 7.83 -2.40
CA TYR A 24 -4.65 8.23 -3.20
C TYR A 24 -4.24 8.65 -4.61
N SER A 25 -5.04 8.23 -5.61
CA SER A 25 -4.90 8.63 -7.02
C SER A 25 -3.53 8.25 -7.64
N ASN A 26 -3.06 7.03 -7.36
CA ASN A 26 -1.90 6.43 -8.01
C ASN A 26 -2.29 5.34 -9.03
N GLN A 27 -1.31 4.65 -9.60
CA GLN A 27 -1.52 3.55 -10.56
C GLN A 27 -1.03 2.21 -10.00
N LEU A 28 -1.12 2.04 -8.67
CA LEU A 28 -0.70 0.81 -8.02
C LEU A 28 -1.57 -0.35 -8.52
N THR A 29 -0.92 -1.41 -9.00
CA THR A 29 -1.58 -2.63 -9.46
C THR A 29 -1.53 -3.76 -8.44
N ILE A 30 -0.57 -3.67 -7.51
CA ILE A 30 -0.31 -4.62 -6.44
C ILE A 30 0.20 -3.88 -5.19
N LEU A 31 -0.14 -4.40 -4.01
CA LEU A 31 0.52 -4.03 -2.76
C LEU A 31 1.57 -5.10 -2.41
N PRO A 32 2.80 -4.71 -2.04
CA PRO A 32 3.79 -5.64 -1.54
C PRO A 32 3.34 -6.23 -0.19
N ASN A 33 3.75 -7.46 0.13
CA ASN A 33 3.42 -8.10 1.40
C ASN A 33 4.00 -7.33 2.60
N GLU A 34 5.08 -6.58 2.35
CA GLU A 34 5.80 -5.71 3.26
C GLU A 34 4.91 -4.57 3.80
N ILE A 35 3.78 -4.25 3.16
CA ILE A 35 2.77 -3.35 3.74
C ILE A 35 2.27 -3.87 5.10
N GLY A 36 2.20 -5.19 5.28
CA GLY A 36 1.81 -5.84 6.54
C GLY A 36 2.86 -5.77 7.63
N GLN A 37 4.08 -5.32 7.32
CA GLN A 37 5.14 -5.09 8.32
C GLN A 37 5.07 -3.69 8.96
N LEU A 38 4.23 -2.79 8.44
CA LEU A 38 3.97 -1.47 9.02
C LEU A 38 3.08 -1.59 10.27
N GLN A 39 3.64 -2.10 11.37
CA GLN A 39 2.90 -2.45 12.59
C GLN A 39 2.18 -1.28 13.26
N ASN A 40 2.67 -0.05 13.07
CA ASN A 40 2.06 1.16 13.64
C ASN A 40 1.15 1.90 12.65
N LEU A 41 0.86 1.33 11.47
CA LEU A 41 0.00 1.97 10.48
C LEU A 41 -1.46 1.93 10.94
N GLU A 42 -2.02 3.11 11.16
CA GLU A 42 -3.40 3.33 11.60
C GLU A 42 -4.30 3.68 10.41
N GLU A 43 -3.77 4.38 9.40
CA GLU A 43 -4.53 4.82 8.22
C GLU A 43 -3.78 4.51 6.92
N LEU A 44 -4.48 3.84 5.99
CA LEU A 44 -3.99 3.52 4.65
C LEU A 44 -5.04 3.92 3.61
N ASP A 45 -4.76 4.98 2.83
CA ASP A 45 -5.62 5.39 1.72
C ASP A 45 -5.08 4.86 0.38
N LEU A 46 -5.89 4.03 -0.28
CA LEU A 46 -5.59 3.41 -1.57
C LEU A 46 -6.60 3.82 -2.65
N GLY A 47 -7.43 4.83 -2.39
CA GLY A 47 -8.46 5.30 -3.30
C GLY A 47 -7.89 5.65 -4.68
N ALA A 48 -8.69 5.44 -5.73
CA ALA A 48 -8.33 5.74 -7.10
C ALA A 48 -7.00 5.09 -7.58
N ASN A 49 -6.71 3.85 -7.13
CA ASN A 49 -5.66 2.98 -7.68
C ASN A 49 -6.24 1.89 -8.60
N GLN A 50 -5.35 1.09 -9.23
CA GLN A 50 -5.72 -0.04 -10.11
C GLN A 50 -5.46 -1.40 -9.44
N LEU A 51 -5.60 -1.47 -8.11
CA LEU A 51 -5.29 -2.65 -7.33
C LEU A 51 -6.19 -3.82 -7.77
N ARG A 52 -5.57 -4.89 -8.25
CA ARG A 52 -6.28 -6.14 -8.53
C ARG A 52 -6.33 -6.96 -7.26
N THR A 53 -7.47 -6.97 -6.58
CA THR A 53 -7.72 -7.92 -5.49
C THR A 53 -7.66 -9.34 -6.06
N ARG A 54 -6.52 -10.02 -5.92
CA ARG A 54 -6.51 -11.48 -6.05
C ARG A 54 -7.25 -12.00 -4.83
N LEU A 55 -8.53 -12.32 -5.02
CA LEU A 55 -9.35 -13.10 -4.09
C LEU A 55 -8.63 -14.42 -3.77
N LYS A 56 -7.77 -14.38 -2.76
CA LYS A 56 -7.57 -15.48 -1.83
C LYS A 56 -7.97 -14.92 -0.48
N THR A 57 -9.26 -15.13 -0.18
CA THR A 57 -9.84 -15.30 1.14
C THR A 57 -8.90 -14.92 2.28
N LEU A 58 -8.91 -13.65 2.69
CA LEU A 58 -8.57 -13.32 4.06
C LEU A 58 -9.72 -13.88 4.89
N GLY A 59 -9.51 -15.07 5.44
CA GLY A 59 -10.32 -15.60 6.54
C GLY A 59 -10.04 -14.80 7.81
N MET A 60 -10.37 -13.52 7.77
CA MET A 60 -10.66 -12.72 8.95
C MET A 60 -12.16 -12.72 9.17
#